data_AF-K1SHH1-F1
#
_entry.id   AF-K1SHH1-F1
#
_cell.length_a   1.000
_cell.length_b   1.000
_cell.length_c   1.000
_cell.angle_alpha   90.00
_cell.angle_beta   90.00
_cell.angle_gamma   90.00
#
_symmetry.space_group_name_H-M   'P 1'
#
loop_
_entity.id
_entity.type
_entity.pdbx_description
1 polymer ?
#
loop_
_entity_poly.entity_id
_entity_poly.type
_entity_poly.pdbx_seq_one_letter_code
_entity_poly.pdbx_strand_id
1 'polypeptide(L)'
;VLRDGRGRKISGRKHTLDYLFEFLDAYDFGSERNTDKGLVRHESKTLINASVLGLIFEKINGYKDGSFFTPGYITQYICQETLRKAVVDKFNKKKGWNCSDFEDLKEHVDYGKREVRTEANEIINSLKICDPAVGSGHFLVSALNELIAIKSELGVLQDRQPQPQRIMDYEVRVELDELVITNEDGESYKYDPSSTTSQRIQETLFEEKRSIIENCLFGVDLNPKSVEICRLRLWIELLKNAYYYKDETGARQ
;
A
#
# COMPACT_ATOMS: atom_id res chain seq x y z
N VAL A 1 6.69 -24.32 17.46
CA VAL A 1 7.08 -22.91 17.25
C VAL A 1 7.26 -22.23 18.60
N LEU A 2 6.28 -22.39 19.49
CA LEU A 2 6.35 -22.05 20.90
C LEU A 2 7.56 -22.66 21.63
N ARG A 3 8.26 -21.83 22.40
CA ARG A 3 9.38 -22.23 23.27
C ARG A 3 9.10 -21.75 24.70
N ASP A 4 9.54 -22.52 25.69
CA ASP A 4 9.46 -22.11 27.09
C ASP A 4 10.42 -20.93 27.36
N GLY A 5 10.32 -20.31 28.54
CA GLY A 5 11.24 -19.23 28.96
C GLY A 5 12.72 -19.63 29.04
N ARG A 6 13.06 -20.89 28.71
CA ARG A 6 14.43 -21.43 28.60
C ARG A 6 14.77 -21.84 27.16
N GLY A 7 13.93 -21.49 26.18
CA GLY A 7 14.16 -21.72 24.76
C GLY A 7 13.88 -23.15 24.27
N ARG A 8 13.30 -24.04 25.08
CA ARG A 8 12.99 -25.42 24.69
C ARG A 8 11.63 -25.49 24.00
N LYS A 9 11.50 -26.31 22.95
CA LYS A 9 10.23 -26.50 22.24
C LYS A 9 9.17 -27.04 23.20
N ILE A 10 8.03 -26.36 23.28
CA ILE A 10 6.88 -26.83 24.05
C ILE A 10 6.17 -27.91 23.22
N SER A 11 5.94 -29.09 23.80
CA SER A 11 5.19 -30.20 23.20
C SER A 11 4.02 -30.61 24.09
N GLY A 12 2.84 -30.78 23.51
CA GLY A 12 1.62 -31.19 24.22
C GLY A 12 0.35 -30.88 23.42
N ARG A 13 -0.80 -31.40 23.84
CA ARG A 13 -2.11 -31.00 23.30
C ARG A 13 -2.56 -29.70 23.98
N LYS A 14 -2.85 -28.68 23.19
CA LYS A 14 -3.52 -27.44 23.62
C LYS A 14 -4.83 -27.28 22.88
N HIS A 15 -5.76 -26.53 23.47
CA HIS A 15 -6.94 -26.09 22.75
C HIS A 15 -6.51 -25.17 21.59
N THR A 16 -7.16 -25.30 20.44
CA THR A 16 -6.70 -24.67 19.19
C THR A 16 -6.59 -23.14 19.30
N LEU A 17 -7.54 -22.49 19.97
CA LEU A 17 -7.52 -21.03 20.17
C LEU A 17 -6.37 -20.59 21.09
N ASP A 18 -6.12 -21.32 22.18
CA ASP A 18 -5.03 -20.98 23.11
C ASP A 18 -3.67 -21.15 22.44
N TYR A 19 -3.52 -22.20 21.62
CA TYR A 19 -2.34 -22.37 20.80
C TYR A 19 -2.16 -21.24 19.80
N LEU A 20 -3.25 -20.77 19.17
CA LEU A 20 -3.21 -19.70 18.20
C LEU A 20 -2.77 -18.37 18.85
N PHE A 21 -3.35 -18.01 19.99
CA PHE A 21 -2.95 -16.79 20.71
C PHE A 21 -1.50 -16.85 21.17
N GLU A 22 -1.08 -17.93 21.83
CA GLU A 22 0.31 -18.08 22.23
C GLU A 22 1.27 -18.06 21.04
N PHE A 23 0.87 -18.61 19.89
CA PHE A 23 1.67 -18.59 18.67
C PHE A 23 1.83 -17.18 18.14
N LEU A 24 0.75 -16.40 18.10
CA LEU A 24 0.77 -15.01 17.67
C LEU A 24 1.60 -14.14 18.62
N ASP A 25 1.47 -14.34 19.93
CA ASP A 25 2.24 -13.61 20.96
C ASP A 25 3.73 -13.96 20.94
N ALA A 26 4.07 -15.21 20.63
CA ALA A 26 5.46 -15.67 20.60
C ALA A 26 6.23 -15.26 19.33
N TYR A 27 5.56 -14.65 18.34
CA TYR A 27 6.18 -14.30 17.08
C TYR A 27 6.21 -12.79 16.89
N ASP A 28 7.43 -12.24 16.76
CA ASP A 28 7.61 -10.86 16.33
C ASP A 28 7.38 -10.78 14.82
N PHE A 29 6.18 -10.35 14.45
CA PHE A 29 5.79 -10.11 13.07
C PHE A 29 6.37 -8.79 12.53
N GLY A 30 6.88 -7.89 13.36
CA GLY A 30 7.34 -6.57 12.95
C GLY A 30 8.79 -6.52 12.46
N SER A 31 9.62 -7.53 12.76
CA SER A 31 11.03 -7.53 12.36
C SER A 31 11.26 -8.29 11.05
N GLU A 32 11.31 -7.56 9.94
CA GLU A 32 12.13 -8.00 8.82
C GLU A 32 13.57 -8.15 9.32
N ARG A 33 14.07 -9.39 9.37
CA ARG A 33 15.49 -9.65 9.62
C ARG A 33 16.30 -9.24 8.39
N ASN A 34 16.43 -7.93 8.14
CA ASN A 34 17.43 -7.41 7.22
C ASN A 34 18.80 -7.74 7.79
N THR A 35 19.42 -8.77 7.22
CA THR A 35 20.74 -9.27 7.63
C THR A 35 21.89 -8.61 6.88
N ASP A 36 21.65 -7.51 6.15
CA ASP A 36 22.73 -6.68 5.64
C ASP A 36 22.34 -5.21 5.68
N LYS A 37 23.27 -4.40 6.22
CA LYS A 37 23.23 -2.94 6.42
C LYS A 37 22.44 -2.44 7.63
N GLY A 38 23.04 -2.55 8.81
CA GLY A 38 23.27 -1.49 9.82
C GLY A 38 22.22 -0.41 10.16
N LEU A 39 20.96 -0.50 9.73
CA LEU A 39 19.89 0.43 10.07
C LEU A 39 18.76 -0.35 10.73
N VAL A 40 19.02 -0.81 11.95
CA VAL A 40 17.97 -1.30 12.83
C VAL A 40 17.25 -0.07 13.39
N ARG A 41 16.22 0.42 12.69
CA ARG A 41 15.17 1.21 13.35
C ARG A 41 14.31 0.22 14.13
N HIS A 42 14.60 0.09 15.43
CA HIS A 42 13.75 -0.58 16.41
C HIS A 42 12.48 0.26 16.63
N GLU A 43 11.58 0.25 15.67
CA GLU A 43 10.16 0.44 15.97
C GLU A 43 9.48 -0.87 15.59
N SER A 44 9.22 -1.69 16.61
CA SER A 44 8.32 -2.83 16.48
C SER A 44 6.97 -2.31 16.02
N LYS A 45 6.71 -2.30 14.71
CA LYS A 45 5.40 -2.00 14.17
C LYS A 45 4.45 -3.05 14.71
N THR A 46 3.61 -2.67 15.67
CA THR A 46 2.56 -3.53 16.28
C THR A 46 1.47 -3.91 15.28
N LEU A 47 1.53 -3.36 14.06
CA LEU A 47 0.61 -3.65 12.97
C LEU A 47 1.10 -4.84 12.16
N ILE A 48 0.22 -5.82 11.94
CA ILE A 48 0.44 -6.89 10.96
C ILE A 48 0.61 -6.21 9.59
N ASN A 49 1.85 -6.14 9.11
CA ASN A 49 2.12 -5.64 7.76
C ASN A 49 1.61 -6.68 6.75
N ALA A 50 1.07 -6.21 5.62
CA ALA A 50 0.72 -7.03 4.48
C ALA A 50 1.86 -7.99 4.09
N SER A 51 3.12 -7.52 4.15
CA SER A 51 4.32 -8.35 3.95
C SER A 51 4.36 -9.60 4.83
N VAL A 52 4.09 -9.44 6.14
CA VAL A 52 4.03 -10.50 7.15
C VAL A 52 3.00 -11.56 6.80
N LEU A 53 1.80 -11.14 6.37
CA LEU A 53 0.74 -12.08 6.04
C LEU A 53 1.17 -13.02 4.90
N GLY A 54 1.90 -12.50 3.92
CA GLY A 54 2.51 -13.31 2.87
C GLY A 54 3.48 -14.35 3.44
N LEU A 55 4.39 -13.92 4.31
CA LEU A 55 5.37 -14.80 4.94
C LEU A 55 4.72 -15.90 5.80
N ILE A 56 3.66 -15.57 6.54
CA ILE A 56 2.89 -16.55 7.32
C ILE A 56 2.25 -17.57 6.37
N PHE A 57 1.58 -17.08 5.32
CA PHE A 57 0.84 -17.94 4.40
C PHE A 57 1.76 -18.90 3.64
N GLU A 58 2.90 -18.42 3.16
CA GLU A 58 3.92 -19.23 2.49
C GLU A 58 4.44 -20.35 3.41
N LYS A 59 4.72 -20.02 4.67
CA LYS A 59 5.16 -21.01 5.67
C LYS A 59 4.09 -22.05 5.97
N ILE A 60 2.81 -21.68 5.97
CA ILE A 60 1.69 -22.61 6.18
C ILE A 60 1.51 -23.55 4.98
N ASN A 61 1.67 -23.05 3.75
CA ASN A 61 1.54 -23.86 2.53
C ASN A 61 2.80 -24.67 2.17
N GLY A 62 3.93 -24.40 2.81
CA GLY A 62 5.10 -25.30 2.79
C GLY A 62 5.87 -25.33 1.47
N TYR A 63 5.98 -24.19 0.77
CA TYR A 63 6.80 -24.01 -0.45
C TYR A 63 6.55 -25.00 -1.61
N LYS A 64 5.50 -25.82 -1.56
CA LYS A 64 5.27 -26.90 -2.55
C LYS A 64 5.03 -26.40 -3.98
N ASP A 65 4.65 -25.14 -4.15
CA ASP A 65 4.28 -24.55 -5.44
C ASP A 65 5.33 -23.56 -6.00
N GLY A 66 6.54 -23.48 -5.43
CA GLY A 66 7.60 -22.58 -5.96
C GLY A 66 7.35 -21.08 -5.72
N SER A 67 6.52 -20.74 -4.74
CA SER A 67 6.27 -19.36 -4.31
C SER A 67 7.51 -18.78 -3.60
N PHE A 68 8.38 -18.10 -4.35
CA PHE A 68 9.52 -17.37 -3.81
C PHE A 68 9.14 -15.91 -3.55
N PHE A 69 9.30 -15.48 -2.29
CA PHE A 69 9.07 -14.09 -1.88
C PHE A 69 10.10 -13.17 -2.55
N THR A 70 9.61 -12.19 -3.32
CA THR A 70 10.46 -11.11 -3.83
C THR A 70 10.63 -10.08 -2.71
N PRO A 71 11.86 -9.74 -2.30
CA PRO A 71 12.09 -8.70 -1.30
C PRO A 71 11.40 -7.39 -1.67
N GLY A 72 10.81 -6.69 -0.69
CA GLY A 72 10.00 -5.49 -0.94
C GLY A 72 10.76 -4.36 -1.65
N TYR A 73 12.06 -4.22 -1.40
CA TYR A 73 12.87 -3.22 -2.12
C TYR A 73 13.00 -3.52 -3.63
N ILE A 74 12.92 -4.79 -4.04
CA ILE A 74 12.98 -5.18 -5.46
C ILE A 74 11.64 -4.85 -6.14
N THR A 75 10.52 -5.22 -5.51
CA THR A 75 9.19 -4.92 -6.08
C THR A 75 8.94 -3.42 -6.12
N GLN A 76 9.32 -2.69 -5.06
CA GLN A 76 9.30 -1.23 -5.04
C GLN A 76 10.10 -0.66 -6.22
N TYR A 77 11.36 -1.06 -6.39
CA TYR A 77 12.21 -0.56 -7.48
C TYR A 77 11.60 -0.83 -8.86
N ILE A 78 11.14 -2.06 -9.10
CA ILE A 78 10.51 -2.43 -10.38
C ILE A 78 9.26 -1.59 -10.63
N CYS A 79 8.38 -1.45 -9.63
CA CYS A 79 7.16 -0.64 -9.75
C CYS A 79 7.48 0.83 -9.99
N GLN A 80 8.44 1.41 -9.27
CA GLN A 80 8.86 2.80 -9.42
C GLN A 80 9.32 3.10 -10.85
N GLU A 81 10.26 2.33 -11.38
CA GLU A 81 10.79 2.54 -12.74
C GLU A 81 9.73 2.31 -13.83
N THR A 82 8.91 1.26 -13.68
CA THR A 82 7.96 0.87 -14.72
C THR A 82 6.70 1.75 -14.74
N LEU A 83 6.15 2.08 -13.58
CA LEU A 83 4.89 2.83 -13.50
C LEU A 83 5.07 4.30 -13.81
N ARG A 84 6.19 4.92 -13.42
CA ARG A 84 6.48 6.32 -13.79
C ARG A 84 6.57 6.47 -15.30
N LYS A 85 7.27 5.56 -15.98
CA LYS A 85 7.31 5.53 -17.45
C LYS A 85 5.94 5.28 -18.06
N ALA A 86 5.19 4.32 -17.55
CA ALA A 86 3.84 4.02 -18.05
C ALA A 86 2.87 5.20 -17.90
N VAL A 87 2.99 5.96 -16.81
CA VAL A 87 2.23 7.19 -16.59
C VAL A 87 2.61 8.24 -17.64
N VAL A 88 3.90 8.53 -17.84
CA VAL A 88 4.38 9.46 -18.87
C VAL A 88 3.83 9.08 -20.25
N ASP A 89 3.96 7.81 -20.65
CA ASP A 89 3.45 7.30 -21.93
C ASP A 89 1.93 7.48 -22.05
N LYS A 90 1.19 7.29 -20.96
CA LYS A 90 -0.26 7.47 -20.91
C LYS A 90 -0.67 8.93 -21.12
N PHE A 91 0.05 9.86 -20.48
CA PHE A 91 -0.15 11.30 -20.68
C PHE A 91 0.18 11.72 -22.10
N ASN A 92 1.36 11.35 -22.62
CA ASN A 92 1.77 11.64 -23.99
C ASN A 92 0.72 11.15 -24.99
N LYS A 93 0.21 9.91 -24.84
CA LYS A 93 -0.82 9.35 -25.72
C LYS A 93 -2.16 10.08 -25.63
N LYS A 94 -2.61 10.45 -24.43
CA LYS A 94 -3.95 11.06 -24.24
C LYS A 94 -3.96 12.56 -24.49
N LYS A 95 -2.83 13.25 -24.25
CA LYS A 95 -2.69 14.71 -24.39
C LYS A 95 -1.97 15.16 -25.65
N GLY A 96 -1.28 14.26 -26.35
CA GLY A 96 -0.40 14.62 -27.46
C GLY A 96 0.85 15.37 -27.02
N TRP A 97 1.25 15.20 -25.75
CA TRP A 97 2.48 15.76 -25.20
C TRP A 97 3.70 14.93 -25.62
N ASN A 98 4.89 15.52 -25.44
CA ASN A 98 6.17 14.87 -25.71
C ASN A 98 7.06 14.90 -24.47
N CYS A 99 6.49 14.59 -23.31
CA CYS A 99 7.24 14.49 -22.07
C CYS A 99 8.28 13.36 -22.18
N SER A 100 9.53 13.67 -21.93
CA SER A 100 10.65 12.73 -22.05
C SER A 100 10.75 11.78 -20.85
N ASP A 101 10.45 12.28 -19.66
CA ASP A 101 10.47 11.55 -18.40
C ASP A 101 9.40 12.08 -17.42
N PHE A 102 9.47 11.61 -16.17
CA PHE A 102 8.51 11.97 -15.13
C PHE A 102 8.71 13.39 -14.59
N GLU A 103 9.93 13.94 -14.61
CA GLU A 103 10.20 15.32 -14.19
C GLU A 103 9.57 16.29 -15.19
N ASP A 104 9.77 16.03 -16.48
CA ASP A 104 9.15 16.79 -17.58
C ASP A 104 7.62 16.76 -17.48
N LEU A 105 7.03 15.60 -17.14
CA LEU A 105 5.60 15.49 -16.89
C LEU A 105 5.13 16.37 -15.72
N LYS A 106 5.89 16.45 -14.62
CA LYS A 106 5.55 17.30 -13.47
C LYS A 106 5.48 18.78 -13.85
N GLU A 107 6.38 19.24 -14.71
CA GLU A 107 6.36 20.62 -15.20
C GLU A 107 5.16 20.91 -16.12
N HIS A 108 4.69 19.91 -16.87
CA HIS A 108 3.52 20.03 -17.76
C HIS A 108 2.18 20.01 -17.03
N VAL A 109 2.07 19.27 -15.93
CA VAL A 109 0.83 19.16 -15.16
C VAL A 109 0.67 20.38 -14.25
N ASP A 110 -0.08 21.38 -14.73
CA ASP A 110 -0.49 22.54 -13.93
C ASP A 110 -1.52 22.13 -12.86
N TYR A 111 -1.02 21.57 -11.76
CA TYR A 111 -1.83 21.15 -10.63
C TYR A 111 -2.52 22.32 -9.91
N GLY A 112 -2.21 23.58 -10.21
CA GLY A 112 -2.94 24.72 -9.66
C GLY A 112 -4.39 24.76 -10.14
N LYS A 113 -4.61 24.34 -11.39
CA LYS A 113 -5.93 24.32 -12.03
C LYS A 113 -6.69 23.04 -11.67
N ARG A 114 -7.90 23.21 -11.13
CA ARG A 114 -8.74 22.07 -10.69
C ARG A 114 -9.12 21.17 -11.85
N GLU A 115 -9.50 21.72 -13.00
CA GLU A 115 -9.88 20.90 -14.16
C GLU A 115 -8.71 20.04 -14.64
N VAL A 116 -7.50 20.62 -14.68
CA VAL A 116 -6.27 19.92 -15.06
C VAL A 116 -5.93 18.83 -14.07
N ARG A 117 -6.01 19.09 -12.75
CA ARG A 117 -5.80 18.05 -11.72
C ARG A 117 -6.77 16.89 -11.86
N THR A 118 -8.06 17.17 -12.00
CA THR A 118 -9.08 16.12 -12.11
C THR A 118 -8.85 15.27 -13.35
N GLU A 119 -8.60 15.91 -14.49
CA GLU A 119 -8.32 15.18 -15.71
C GLU A 119 -7.02 14.36 -15.61
N ALA A 120 -5.96 14.90 -15.01
CA ALA A 120 -4.72 14.18 -14.77
C ALA A 120 -4.93 12.98 -13.83
N ASN A 121 -5.73 13.13 -12.77
CA ASN A 121 -6.11 12.03 -11.88
C ASN A 121 -6.85 10.92 -12.66
N GLU A 122 -7.79 11.28 -13.53
CA GLU A 122 -8.52 10.34 -14.40
C GLU A 122 -7.60 9.64 -15.42
N ILE A 123 -6.59 10.33 -15.96
CA ILE A 123 -5.59 9.73 -16.85
C ILE A 123 -4.86 8.61 -16.11
N ILE A 124 -4.39 8.87 -14.89
CA ILE A 124 -3.71 7.86 -14.05
C ILE A 124 -4.66 6.71 -13.72
N ASN A 125 -5.91 6.99 -13.32
CA ASN A 125 -6.93 5.97 -13.02
C ASN A 125 -7.35 5.13 -14.24
N SER A 126 -6.93 5.50 -15.45
CA SER A 126 -7.18 4.73 -16.67
C SER A 126 -6.06 3.74 -17.00
N LEU A 127 -5.00 3.67 -16.19
CA LEU A 127 -3.96 2.65 -16.30
C LEU A 127 -4.52 1.28 -15.88
N LYS A 128 -3.99 0.23 -16.52
CA LYS A 128 -4.35 -1.17 -16.24
C LYS A 128 -3.04 -1.92 -16.04
N ILE A 129 -2.85 -2.47 -14.85
CA ILE A 129 -1.64 -3.16 -14.41
C ILE A 129 -2.05 -4.62 -14.19
N CYS A 130 -1.35 -5.54 -14.85
CA CYS A 130 -1.64 -6.97 -14.76
C CYS A 130 -0.42 -7.73 -14.26
N ASP A 131 -0.60 -8.50 -13.19
CA ASP A 131 0.36 -9.52 -12.73
C ASP A 131 -0.16 -10.92 -13.10
N PRO A 132 0.42 -11.59 -14.12
CA PRO A 132 -0.07 -12.88 -14.62
C PRO A 132 0.32 -14.09 -13.74
N ALA A 133 1.12 -13.88 -12.69
CA ALA A 133 1.52 -14.90 -11.72
C ALA A 133 1.57 -14.29 -10.31
N VAL A 134 0.43 -13.76 -9.88
CA VAL A 134 0.33 -12.79 -8.78
C VAL A 134 0.77 -13.32 -7.41
N GLY A 135 0.72 -14.64 -7.20
CA GLY A 135 1.10 -15.26 -5.95
C GLY A 135 0.36 -14.63 -4.77
N SER A 136 1.12 -14.18 -3.77
CA SER A 136 0.56 -13.53 -2.58
C SER A 136 0.13 -12.07 -2.77
N GLY A 137 0.30 -11.50 -3.98
CA GLY A 137 -0.13 -10.13 -4.31
C GLY A 137 0.86 -9.02 -3.97
N HIS A 138 2.14 -9.35 -3.74
CA HIS A 138 3.14 -8.36 -3.31
C HIS A 138 3.36 -7.25 -4.36
N PHE A 139 3.57 -7.62 -5.63
CA PHE A 139 3.72 -6.67 -6.72
C PHE A 139 2.52 -5.74 -6.89
N LEU A 140 1.29 -6.24 -6.72
CA LEU A 140 0.09 -5.39 -6.82
C LEU A 140 -0.01 -4.38 -5.67
N VAL A 141 0.47 -4.72 -4.47
CA VAL A 141 0.58 -3.76 -3.36
C VAL A 141 1.67 -2.72 -3.65
N SER A 142 2.84 -3.13 -4.11
CA SER A 142 3.90 -2.20 -4.50
C SER A 142 3.41 -1.25 -5.61
N ALA A 143 2.68 -1.76 -6.59
CA ALA A 143 2.08 -0.96 -7.66
C ALA A 143 1.00 0.01 -7.16
N LEU A 144 0.15 -0.42 -6.21
CA LEU A 144 -0.81 0.44 -5.54
C LEU A 144 -0.11 1.61 -4.85
N ASN A 145 0.91 1.31 -4.05
CA ASN A 145 1.65 2.30 -3.28
C ASN A 145 2.37 3.30 -4.21
N GLU A 146 3.01 2.81 -5.27
CA GLU A 146 3.68 3.69 -6.24
C GLU A 146 2.69 4.58 -7.00
N LEU A 147 1.51 4.07 -7.39
CA LEU A 147 0.49 4.92 -8.05
C LEU A 147 -0.02 6.03 -7.13
N ILE A 148 -0.17 5.76 -5.82
CA ILE A 148 -0.54 6.80 -4.84
C ILE A 148 0.59 7.83 -4.70
N ALA A 149 1.85 7.39 -4.62
CA ALA A 149 3.00 8.29 -4.56
C ALA A 149 3.12 9.16 -5.82
N ILE A 150 2.96 8.58 -7.02
CA ILE A 150 2.93 9.31 -8.29
C ILE A 150 1.83 10.38 -8.28
N LYS A 151 0.61 10.04 -7.82
CA LYS A 151 -0.48 11.02 -7.73
C LYS A 151 -0.17 12.15 -6.75
N SER A 152 0.51 11.84 -5.64
CA SER A 152 0.97 12.83 -4.67
C SER A 152 1.98 13.78 -5.29
N GLU A 153 2.99 13.23 -5.97
CA GLU A 153 4.10 13.98 -6.56
C GLU A 153 3.66 14.87 -7.73
N LEU A 154 2.69 14.40 -8.53
CA LEU A 154 2.05 15.22 -9.57
C LEU A 154 1.06 16.25 -9.00
N GLY A 155 0.76 16.21 -7.70
CA GLY A 155 -0.18 17.13 -7.06
C GLY A 155 -1.64 16.88 -7.44
N VAL A 156 -1.99 15.66 -7.85
CA VAL A 156 -3.32 15.29 -8.35
C VAL A 156 -4.11 14.41 -7.36
N LEU A 157 -3.57 14.12 -6.17
CA LEU A 157 -4.36 13.60 -5.05
C LEU A 157 -5.35 14.66 -4.57
N GLN A 158 -6.62 14.33 -4.65
CA GLN A 158 -7.73 15.22 -4.32
C GLN A 158 -8.86 14.45 -3.65
N ASP A 159 -9.62 15.14 -2.81
CA ASP A 159 -10.79 14.56 -2.15
C ASP A 159 -11.95 14.28 -3.14
N ARG A 160 -12.97 13.57 -2.65
CA ARG A 160 -14.17 13.22 -3.42
C ARG A 160 -15.34 14.20 -3.26
N GLN A 161 -15.09 15.42 -2.80
CA GLN A 161 -16.14 16.42 -2.70
C GLN A 161 -16.62 16.85 -4.10
N PRO A 162 -17.85 17.38 -4.26
CA PRO A 162 -18.34 17.87 -5.55
C PRO A 162 -17.43 18.91 -6.21
N GLN A 163 -16.64 19.62 -5.39
CA GLN A 163 -15.56 20.49 -5.84
C GLN A 163 -14.25 19.96 -5.27
N PRO A 164 -13.57 19.02 -5.96
CA PRO A 164 -12.39 18.35 -5.44
C PRO A 164 -11.28 19.34 -5.09
N GLN A 165 -10.82 19.25 -3.86
CA GLN A 165 -9.67 20.01 -3.38
C GLN A 165 -8.46 19.10 -3.23
N ARG A 166 -7.30 19.61 -3.63
CA ARG A 166 -6.02 18.92 -3.45
C ARG A 166 -5.73 18.70 -1.96
N ILE A 167 -5.06 17.61 -1.64
CA ILE A 167 -4.42 17.44 -0.33
C ILE A 167 -3.14 18.28 -0.32
N MET A 168 -3.14 19.33 0.52
CA MET A 168 -2.01 20.23 0.73
C MET A 168 -1.23 19.80 1.97
N ASP A 169 -0.02 20.32 2.13
CA ASP A 169 0.83 20.20 3.33
C ASP A 169 1.35 18.79 3.67
N TYR A 170 0.94 17.77 2.90
CA TYR A 170 1.40 16.40 3.07
C TYR A 170 1.97 15.83 1.77
N GLU A 171 3.11 15.18 1.91
CA GLU A 171 3.75 14.38 0.87
C GLU A 171 3.49 12.90 1.17
N VAL A 172 3.11 12.15 0.15
CA VAL A 172 2.99 10.69 0.21
C VAL A 172 4.07 10.06 -0.66
N ARG A 173 4.90 9.21 -0.05
CA ARG A 173 6.01 8.52 -0.72
C ARG A 173 6.08 7.05 -0.30
N VAL A 174 6.84 6.25 -1.05
CA VAL A 174 7.06 4.84 -0.72
C VAL A 174 8.44 4.68 -0.07
N GLU A 175 8.47 4.17 1.17
CA GLU A 175 9.69 3.78 1.86
C GLU A 175 9.57 2.32 2.32
N LEU A 176 10.53 1.47 1.93
CA LEU A 176 10.54 0.05 2.29
C LEU A 176 9.21 -0.65 1.91
N ASP A 177 8.73 -0.40 0.70
CA ASP A 177 7.46 -0.91 0.16
C ASP A 177 6.19 -0.48 0.92
N GLU A 178 6.29 0.50 1.82
CA GLU A 178 5.17 1.07 2.55
C GLU A 178 4.92 2.53 2.19
N LEU A 179 3.65 2.93 2.18
CA LEU A 179 3.28 4.33 2.08
C LEU A 179 3.61 5.06 3.37
N VAL A 180 4.47 6.06 3.25
CA VAL A 180 4.82 7.02 4.29
C VAL A 180 4.22 8.36 3.92
N ILE A 181 3.54 8.97 4.88
CA ILE A 181 2.92 10.27 4.74
C ILE A 181 3.62 11.21 5.71
N THR A 182 4.18 12.31 5.22
CA THR A 182 4.86 13.31 6.05
C THR A 182 4.30 14.70 5.79
N ASN A 183 4.27 15.54 6.83
CA ASN A 183 3.98 16.96 6.65
C ASN A 183 5.21 17.73 6.09
N GLU A 184 5.08 19.04 5.88
CA GLU A 184 6.16 19.91 5.43
C GLU A 184 7.39 19.92 6.36
N ASP A 185 7.18 19.69 7.66
CA ASP A 185 8.24 19.61 8.68
C ASP A 185 8.94 18.23 8.70
N GLY A 186 8.50 17.28 7.86
CA GLY A 186 9.02 15.91 7.79
C GLY A 186 8.52 14.97 8.88
N GLU A 187 7.54 15.39 9.68
CA GLU A 187 6.92 14.58 10.72
C GLU A 187 5.93 13.57 10.12
N SER A 188 5.96 12.34 10.62
CA SER A 188 5.05 11.29 10.16
C SER A 188 3.61 11.59 10.54
N TYR A 189 2.71 11.52 9.55
CA TYR A 189 1.28 11.65 9.75
C TYR A 189 0.75 10.53 10.67
N LYS A 190 -0.07 10.93 11.65
CA LYS A 190 -0.86 10.03 12.48
C LYS A 190 -2.32 10.40 12.35
N TYR A 191 -3.16 9.40 12.09
CA TYR A 191 -4.59 9.63 11.98
C TYR A 191 -5.16 10.09 13.33
N ASP A 192 -5.63 11.33 13.35
CA ASP A 192 -6.44 11.91 14.42
C ASP A 192 -7.89 12.03 13.93
N PRO A 193 -8.83 11.23 14.46
CA PRO A 193 -10.26 11.32 14.10
C PRO A 193 -10.89 12.65 14.49
N SER A 194 -10.32 13.38 15.46
CA SER A 194 -10.86 14.65 15.92
C SER A 194 -10.67 15.77 14.89
N SER A 195 -9.54 15.74 14.19
CA SER A 195 -9.14 16.70 13.16
C SER A 195 -9.84 16.48 11.83
N THR A 196 -10.46 17.54 11.29
CA THR A 196 -11.13 17.52 9.98
C THR A 196 -10.15 17.35 8.83
N THR A 197 -8.97 17.96 8.91
CA THR A 197 -7.91 17.79 7.91
C THR A 197 -7.38 16.36 7.90
N SER A 198 -7.13 15.81 9.09
CA SER A 198 -6.70 14.42 9.23
C SER A 198 -7.75 13.45 8.67
N GLN A 199 -9.03 13.66 9.00
CA GLN A 199 -10.14 12.89 8.44
C GLN A 199 -10.15 12.94 6.90
N ARG A 200 -10.03 14.14 6.33
CA ARG A 200 -10.04 14.34 4.87
C ARG A 200 -8.89 13.63 4.16
N ILE A 201 -7.70 13.63 4.75
CA ILE A 201 -6.53 12.90 4.22
C ILE A 201 -6.79 11.40 4.24
N GLN A 202 -7.26 10.89 5.36
CA GLN A 202 -7.57 9.48 5.55
C GLN A 202 -8.63 9.00 4.55
N GLU A 203 -9.73 9.75 4.42
CA GLU A 203 -10.80 9.51 3.44
C GLU A 203 -10.25 9.50 2.00
N THR A 204 -9.45 10.50 1.65
CA THR A 204 -8.88 10.62 0.30
C THR A 204 -8.00 9.43 -0.05
N LEU A 205 -7.11 9.02 0.86
CA LEU A 205 -6.22 7.88 0.64
C LEU A 205 -7.00 6.58 0.52
N PHE A 206 -7.99 6.35 1.36
CA PHE A 206 -8.84 5.16 1.28
C PHE A 206 -9.58 5.09 -0.05
N GLU A 207 -10.23 6.18 -0.45
CA GLU A 207 -11.05 6.23 -1.65
C GLU A 207 -10.22 6.15 -2.94
N GLU A 208 -9.03 6.74 -2.96
CA GLU A 208 -8.09 6.61 -4.08
C GLU A 208 -7.50 5.20 -4.14
N LYS A 209 -7.07 4.61 -3.01
CA LYS A 209 -6.63 3.22 -2.96
C LYS A 209 -7.69 2.26 -3.47
N ARG A 210 -8.93 2.43 -2.98
CA ARG A 210 -10.09 1.64 -3.38
C ARG A 210 -10.31 1.70 -4.89
N SER A 211 -10.30 2.91 -5.47
CA SER A 211 -10.47 3.11 -6.91
C SER A 211 -9.39 2.41 -7.72
N ILE A 212 -8.12 2.49 -7.29
CA ILE A 212 -6.99 1.82 -7.96
C ILE A 212 -7.14 0.30 -7.86
N ILE A 213 -7.46 -0.23 -6.67
CA ILE A 213 -7.66 -1.68 -6.47
C ILE A 213 -8.80 -2.20 -7.35
N GLU A 214 -9.94 -1.50 -7.39
CA GLU A 214 -11.13 -1.95 -8.13
C GLU A 214 -10.96 -1.83 -9.65
N ASN A 215 -10.22 -0.83 -10.13
CA ASN A 215 -10.24 -0.46 -11.55
C ASN A 215 -8.90 -0.57 -12.26
N CYS A 216 -7.76 -0.54 -11.56
CA CYS A 216 -6.44 -0.48 -12.18
C CYS A 216 -5.64 -1.77 -12.04
N LEU A 217 -5.85 -2.53 -10.95
CA LEU A 217 -5.02 -3.68 -10.61
C LEU A 217 -5.70 -5.00 -10.97
N PHE A 218 -4.98 -5.85 -11.69
CA PHE A 218 -5.45 -7.17 -12.13
C PHE A 218 -4.39 -8.21 -11.80
N GLY A 219 -4.80 -9.32 -11.19
CA GLY A 219 -3.92 -10.43 -10.82
C GLY A 219 -4.50 -11.75 -11.29
N VAL A 220 -3.65 -12.60 -11.87
CA VAL A 220 -3.99 -13.98 -12.27
C VAL A 220 -3.01 -14.92 -11.60
N ASP A 221 -3.51 -16.04 -11.08
CA ASP A 221 -2.68 -17.12 -10.56
C ASP A 221 -3.31 -18.47 -10.89
N LEU A 222 -2.48 -19.49 -11.06
CA LEU A 222 -2.93 -20.86 -11.28
C LEU A 222 -3.55 -21.45 -10.01
N ASN A 223 -3.03 -21.10 -8.84
CA ASN A 223 -3.52 -21.58 -7.55
C ASN A 223 -4.63 -20.65 -7.03
N PRO A 224 -5.89 -21.12 -6.89
CA PRO A 224 -6.99 -20.30 -6.38
C PRO A 224 -6.73 -19.74 -4.99
N LYS A 225 -5.94 -20.43 -4.14
CA LYS A 225 -5.59 -19.91 -2.82
C LYS A 225 -4.74 -18.65 -2.93
N SER A 226 -3.75 -18.61 -3.83
CA SER A 226 -2.91 -17.43 -4.13
C SER A 226 -3.78 -16.20 -4.39
N VAL A 227 -4.80 -16.37 -5.23
CA VAL A 227 -5.76 -15.30 -5.55
C VAL A 227 -6.48 -14.79 -4.30
N GLU A 228 -6.94 -15.66 -3.39
CA GLU A 228 -7.60 -15.23 -2.15
C GLU A 228 -6.66 -14.46 -1.20
N ILE A 229 -5.38 -14.86 -1.10
CA ILE A 229 -4.42 -14.09 -0.27
C ILE A 229 -4.12 -12.75 -0.91
N CYS A 230 -3.96 -12.71 -2.24
CA CYS A 230 -3.77 -11.46 -2.95
C CYS A 230 -4.94 -10.49 -2.65
N ARG A 231 -6.18 -10.96 -2.68
CA ARG A 231 -7.35 -10.14 -2.31
C ARG A 231 -7.28 -9.67 -0.86
N LEU A 232 -7.01 -10.59 0.08
CA LEU A 232 -6.88 -10.27 1.50
C LEU A 232 -5.76 -9.25 1.75
N ARG A 233 -4.63 -9.39 1.06
CA ARG A 233 -3.49 -8.48 1.14
C ARG A 233 -3.88 -7.07 0.68
N LEU A 234 -4.52 -6.95 -0.49
CA LEU A 234 -5.01 -5.66 -1.01
C LEU A 234 -6.04 -5.03 -0.06
N TRP A 235 -6.92 -5.83 0.55
CA TRP A 235 -7.88 -5.36 1.54
C TRP A 235 -7.21 -4.84 2.81
N ILE A 236 -6.20 -5.55 3.35
CA ILE A 236 -5.46 -5.06 4.52
C ILE A 236 -4.74 -3.75 4.19
N GLU A 237 -4.15 -3.63 3.00
CA GLU A 237 -3.52 -2.39 2.56
C GLU A 237 -4.51 -1.23 2.42
N LEU A 238 -5.74 -1.51 1.96
CA LEU A 238 -6.84 -0.53 1.94
C LEU A 238 -7.26 -0.12 3.36
N LEU A 239 -7.41 -1.10 4.26
CA LEU A 239 -7.86 -0.89 5.64
C LEU A 239 -6.87 -0.09 6.50
N LYS A 240 -5.59 -0.01 6.12
CA LYS A 240 -4.63 0.92 6.76
C LYS A 240 -5.12 2.38 6.74
N ASN A 241 -5.93 2.73 5.74
CA ASN A 241 -6.54 4.06 5.62
C ASN A 241 -8.04 4.07 5.97
N ALA A 242 -8.56 3.05 6.66
CA ALA A 242 -9.94 3.09 7.15
C ALA A 242 -10.15 4.31 8.05
N TYR A 243 -11.35 4.87 7.99
CA TYR A 243 -11.73 6.09 8.71
C TYR A 243 -13.12 5.94 9.34
N TYR A 244 -13.35 6.72 10.39
CA TYR A 244 -14.65 6.79 11.05
C TYR A 244 -15.62 7.59 10.18
N TYR A 245 -16.83 7.09 9.94
CA TYR A 245 -17.87 7.88 9.27
C TYR A 245 -18.76 8.58 10.28
N LYS A 246 -19.34 9.72 9.91
CA LYS A 246 -20.40 10.34 10.72
C LYS A 246 -21.72 9.68 10.37
N ASP A 247 -22.41 9.12 11.35
CA ASP A 247 -23.77 8.64 11.17
C ASP A 247 -24.76 9.82 11.03
N GLU A 248 -26.03 9.50 10.74
CA GLU A 248 -27.11 10.48 10.58
C GLU A 248 -27.35 11.34 11.84
N THR A 249 -26.85 10.90 13.00
CA THR A 249 -26.92 11.62 14.28
C THR A 249 -25.70 12.52 14.54
N GLY A 250 -24.71 12.47 13.64
CA GLY A 250 -23.44 13.21 13.75
C GLY A 250 -22.40 12.52 14.63
N ALA A 251 -22.67 11.32 15.15
CA ALA A 251 -21.71 10.53 15.92
C ALA A 251 -20.72 9.84 14.95
N ARG A 252 -19.44 9.81 15.34
CA ARG A 252 -18.39 9.14 14.57
C ARG A 252 -18.39 7.64 14.93
N GLN A 253 -18.62 6.76 13.96
CA GLN A 253 -18.63 5.29 14.08
C GLN A 253 -17.46 4.64 13.37
#